data_AF-A0A6B1H999-F1
#
_entry.id   AF-A0A6B1H999-F1
#
_cell.length_a   1.000
_cell.length_b   1.000
_cell.length_c   1.000
_cell.angle_alpha   90.00
_cell.angle_beta   90.00
_cell.angle_gamma   90.00
#
_symmetry.space_group_name_H-M   'P 1'
#
loop_
_entity.id
_entity.type
_entity.pdbx_description
1 polymer ?
#
loop_
_entity_poly.entity_id
_entity_poly.type
_entity_poly.pdbx_seq_one_letter_code
_entity_poly.pdbx_strand_id
1 'polypeptide(L)'
;MPENHEQDHLAAAVVVAVGEIAIGTLTATQADADYTDATWIEALNGEGGKAPDGSDAYAETASDAAGVVGVATSGAFSSDDFVLTLTRPQYGDFAAVETRSIAWADV
;
A
#
# COMPACT_ATOMS: atom_id res chain seq x y z
N MET A 1 48.91 -19.22 15.67
CA MET A 1 47.63 -18.69 16.19
C MET A 1 47.05 -17.82 15.09
N PRO A 2 45.98 -18.21 14.39
CA PRO A 2 45.28 -17.30 13.49
C PRO A 2 44.27 -16.49 14.32
N GLU A 3 44.47 -15.18 14.38
CA GLU A 3 43.51 -14.25 14.97
C GLU A 3 42.32 -14.05 14.04
N ASN A 4 41.18 -13.85 14.69
CA ASN A 4 39.83 -13.91 14.20
C ASN A 4 39.36 -12.54 13.67
N HIS A 5 38.27 -12.56 12.90
CA HIS A 5 37.29 -11.47 12.68
C HIS A 5 37.56 -10.43 11.58
N GLU A 6 37.33 -10.82 10.33
CA GLU A 6 36.76 -9.90 9.35
C GLU A 6 35.24 -9.87 9.56
N GLN A 7 34.79 -8.98 10.46
CA GLN A 7 33.39 -8.58 10.53
C GLN A 7 33.13 -7.55 9.43
N ASP A 8 32.62 -8.03 8.29
CA ASP A 8 32.06 -7.19 7.24
C ASP A 8 30.59 -6.91 7.55
N HIS A 9 30.34 -5.89 8.37
CA HIS A 9 29.02 -5.29 8.54
C HIS A 9 29.20 -3.76 8.57
N LEU A 10 29.68 -3.20 7.44
CA LEU A 10 29.61 -1.77 7.19
C LEU A 10 28.13 -1.38 7.01
N ALA A 11 27.51 -1.01 8.13
CA ALA A 11 26.17 -0.46 8.19
C ALA A 11 26.09 0.82 7.34
N ALA A 12 25.26 0.79 6.29
CA ALA A 12 24.87 1.97 5.56
C ALA A 12 24.04 2.87 6.48
N ALA A 13 24.65 3.96 6.96
CA ALA A 13 23.94 5.02 7.66
C ALA A 13 23.10 5.81 6.64
N VAL A 14 21.89 5.32 6.38
CA VAL A 14 20.85 6.06 5.66
C VAL A 14 20.14 6.95 6.68
N VAL A 15 20.52 8.23 6.69
CA VAL A 15 19.79 9.28 7.40
C VAL A 15 18.67 9.75 6.47
N VAL A 16 17.44 9.34 6.75
CA VAL A 16 16.23 9.86 6.08
C VAL A 16 15.57 10.86 7.02
N ALA A 17 15.25 12.05 6.49
CA ALA A 17 14.58 13.12 7.20
C ALA A 17 13.23 12.64 7.77
N VAL A 18 12.96 13.02 9.02
CA VAL A 18 11.87 12.53 9.84
C VAL A 18 10.76 13.58 9.90
N GLY A 19 9.57 13.24 9.41
CA GLY A 19 8.33 13.91 9.84
C GLY A 19 7.96 13.39 11.22
N GLU A 20 8.16 14.20 12.27
CA GLU A 20 7.94 13.80 13.66
C GLU A 20 6.44 13.77 14.01
N ILE A 21 5.88 12.57 14.18
CA ILE A 21 4.69 12.33 15.01
C ILE A 21 5.12 11.46 16.19
N ALA A 22 4.73 11.83 17.40
CA ALA A 22 5.30 11.38 18.68
C ALA A 22 5.08 9.90 19.08
N ILE A 23 5.03 8.96 18.12
CA ILE A 23 5.03 7.49 18.34
C ILE A 23 5.95 6.84 17.29
N GLY A 24 7.25 7.11 17.38
CA GLY A 24 8.27 6.55 16.48
C GLY A 24 8.26 7.15 15.08
N THR A 25 9.45 7.35 14.51
CA THR A 25 9.53 7.76 13.12
C THR A 25 9.35 6.56 12.21
N LEU A 26 8.27 6.53 11.44
CA LEU A 26 8.19 5.67 10.28
C LEU A 26 8.98 6.35 9.15
N THR A 27 10.12 5.76 8.75
CA THR A 27 10.90 6.29 7.62
C THR A 27 10.13 6.06 6.32
N ALA A 28 10.38 6.87 5.29
CA ALA A 28 9.74 6.69 3.99
C ALA A 28 9.97 5.29 3.39
N THR A 29 11.16 4.71 3.61
CA THR A 29 11.48 3.33 3.20
C THR A 29 10.67 2.28 3.97
N GLN A 30 10.36 2.51 5.25
CA GLN A 30 9.46 1.64 6.00
C GLN A 30 8.02 1.80 5.54
N ALA A 31 7.59 3.04 5.25
CA ALA A 31 6.26 3.29 4.68
C ALA A 31 6.08 2.56 3.34
N ASP A 32 7.08 2.58 2.47
CA ASP A 32 7.04 1.86 1.19
C ASP A 32 6.88 0.34 1.36
N ALA A 33 7.47 -0.22 2.41
CA ALA A 33 7.34 -1.64 2.73
C ALA A 33 5.99 -1.98 3.38
N ASP A 34 5.45 -1.05 4.16
CA ASP A 34 4.22 -1.27 4.94
C ASP A 34 2.96 -0.97 4.13
N TYR A 35 2.97 0.00 3.21
CA TYR A 35 1.79 0.46 2.47
C TYR A 35 1.70 -0.11 1.04
N THR A 36 1.72 -1.43 0.94
CA THR A 36 1.54 -2.15 -0.32
C THR A 36 0.06 -2.38 -0.68
N ASP A 37 -0.22 -2.80 -1.92
CA ASP A 37 -1.56 -3.25 -2.35
C ASP A 37 -2.14 -4.28 -1.37
N ALA A 38 -1.34 -5.28 -1.00
CA ALA A 38 -1.76 -6.35 -0.10
C ALA A 38 -2.15 -5.81 1.28
N THR A 39 -1.37 -4.88 1.84
CA THR A 39 -1.67 -4.29 3.14
C THR A 39 -2.97 -3.46 3.11
N TRP A 40 -3.19 -2.70 2.03
CA TRP A 40 -4.45 -1.98 1.83
C TRP A 40 -5.64 -2.91 1.68
N ILE A 41 -5.49 -3.98 0.89
CA ILE A 41 -6.54 -4.99 0.69
C ILE A 41 -6.89 -5.68 2.02
N GLU A 42 -5.89 -6.08 2.80
CA GLU A 42 -6.10 -6.68 4.12
C GLU A 42 -6.82 -5.72 5.06
N ALA A 43 -6.37 -4.47 5.15
CA ALA A 43 -6.99 -3.45 5.99
C ALA A 43 -8.45 -3.17 5.58
N LEU A 44 -8.72 -3.03 4.28
CA LEU A 44 -10.06 -2.73 3.75
C LEU A 44 -11.03 -3.91 3.90
N ASN A 45 -10.55 -5.15 3.76
CA ASN A 45 -11.36 -6.34 3.96
C ASN A 45 -11.49 -6.74 5.45
N GLY A 46 -10.60 -6.27 6.32
CA GLY A 46 -10.61 -6.53 7.76
C GLY A 46 -11.89 -6.06 8.46
N GLU A 47 -12.58 -5.07 7.90
CA GLU A 47 -13.89 -4.59 8.34
C GLU A 47 -15.04 -5.60 8.07
N GLY A 48 -14.75 -6.72 7.39
CA GLY A 48 -15.70 -7.80 7.15
C GLY A 48 -16.66 -7.55 5.99
N GLY A 49 -16.46 -6.48 5.21
CA GLY A 49 -17.18 -6.24 3.96
C GLY A 49 -17.03 -7.42 2.99
N LYS A 50 -18.08 -7.68 2.21
CA LYS A 50 -18.10 -8.73 1.18
C LYS A 50 -18.65 -8.18 -0.12
N ALA A 51 -18.10 -8.68 -1.22
CA ALA A 51 -18.64 -8.47 -2.55
C ALA A 51 -20.01 -9.16 -2.69
N PRO A 52 -20.83 -8.76 -3.68
CA PRO A 52 -22.13 -9.36 -3.95
C PRO A 52 -22.14 -10.88 -4.14
N ASP A 53 -21.04 -11.46 -4.63
CA ASP A 53 -20.88 -12.91 -4.80
C ASP A 53 -20.47 -13.65 -3.51
N GLY A 54 -20.23 -12.91 -2.43
CA GLY A 54 -19.78 -13.42 -1.13
C GLY A 54 -18.27 -13.52 -0.98
N SER A 55 -17.49 -13.15 -1.99
CA SER A 55 -16.02 -13.01 -1.89
C SER A 55 -15.63 -11.73 -1.16
N ASP A 56 -14.32 -11.51 -0.99
CA ASP A 56 -13.81 -10.28 -0.39
C ASP A 56 -14.12 -9.06 -1.25
N ALA A 57 -14.45 -7.93 -0.60
CA ALA A 57 -14.93 -6.73 -1.28
C ALA A 57 -13.82 -6.03 -2.10
N TYR A 58 -12.56 -6.19 -1.68
CA TYR A 58 -11.39 -5.56 -2.29
C TYR A 58 -10.37 -6.61 -2.73
N ALA A 59 -9.76 -6.40 -3.90
CA ALA A 59 -8.68 -7.24 -4.44
C ALA A 59 -7.74 -6.40 -5.30
N GLU A 60 -6.61 -6.96 -5.74
CA GLU A 60 -5.65 -6.27 -6.61
C GLU A 60 -6.27 -5.85 -7.95
N THR A 61 -7.24 -6.62 -8.45
CA THR A 61 -7.94 -6.35 -9.71
C THR A 61 -9.45 -6.27 -9.48
N ALA A 62 -10.08 -5.25 -10.06
CA ALA A 62 -11.54 -5.11 -10.03
C ALA A 62 -12.21 -6.26 -10.81
N SER A 63 -13.39 -6.70 -10.36
CA SER A 63 -14.15 -7.74 -11.03
C SER A 63 -15.60 -7.32 -11.25
N ASP A 64 -15.98 -7.15 -12.51
CA ASP A 64 -17.35 -6.85 -12.95
C ASP A 64 -18.30 -8.02 -12.74
N ALA A 65 -17.79 -9.26 -12.76
CA ALA A 65 -18.62 -10.44 -12.53
C ALA A 65 -18.95 -10.65 -11.05
N ALA A 66 -17.99 -10.34 -10.17
CA ALA A 66 -18.10 -10.56 -8.73
C ALA A 66 -18.53 -9.30 -7.96
N GLY A 67 -18.37 -8.11 -8.54
CA GLY A 67 -18.60 -6.83 -7.88
C GLY A 67 -17.46 -6.44 -6.92
N VAL A 68 -16.24 -6.91 -7.20
CA VAL A 68 -15.04 -6.66 -6.38
C VAL A 68 -14.35 -5.38 -6.80
N VAL A 69 -13.97 -4.55 -5.82
CA VAL A 69 -13.24 -3.29 -6.03
C VAL A 69 -11.75 -3.58 -6.18
N GLY A 70 -11.15 -3.02 -7.24
CA GLY A 70 -9.71 -3.09 -7.48
C GLY A 70 -8.94 -2.09 -6.62
N VAL A 71 -7.83 -2.52 -6.04
CA VAL A 71 -6.91 -1.70 -5.24
C VAL A 71 -5.53 -1.80 -5.88
N ALA A 72 -4.93 -0.66 -6.19
CA ALA A 72 -3.58 -0.59 -6.72
C ALA A 72 -2.85 0.63 -6.19
N THR A 73 -1.59 0.46 -5.80
CA THR A 73 -0.68 1.53 -5.41
C THR A 73 0.34 1.77 -6.52
N SER A 74 0.82 3.00 -6.61
CA SER A 74 1.90 3.37 -7.53
C SER A 74 2.77 4.44 -6.89
N GLY A 75 4.01 4.56 -7.35
CA GLY A 75 4.98 5.46 -6.73
C GLY A 75 5.42 4.95 -5.36
N ALA A 76 6.09 5.83 -4.60
CA ALA A 76 6.65 5.53 -3.30
C ALA A 76 6.65 6.78 -2.41
N PHE A 77 6.47 6.59 -1.11
CA PHE A 77 6.69 7.63 -0.11
C PHE A 77 8.15 8.11 -0.13
N SER A 78 9.12 7.24 -0.43
CA SER A 78 10.52 7.65 -0.59
C SER A 78 10.78 8.58 -1.78
N SER A 79 9.87 8.59 -2.75
CA SER A 79 9.92 9.46 -3.93
C SER A 79 8.88 10.59 -3.90
N ASP A 80 8.12 10.71 -2.81
CA ASP A 80 7.04 11.68 -2.61
C ASP A 80 5.97 11.66 -3.73
N ASP A 81 5.75 10.49 -4.34
CA ASP A 81 4.83 10.30 -5.46
C ASP A 81 3.87 9.13 -5.25
N PHE A 82 3.69 8.70 -4.01
CA PHE A 82 2.78 7.60 -3.66
C PHE A 82 1.33 7.94 -4.01
N VAL A 83 0.66 7.02 -4.70
CA VAL A 83 -0.75 7.12 -5.06
C VAL A 83 -1.46 5.80 -4.77
N LEU A 84 -2.54 5.86 -4.01
CA LEU A 84 -3.50 4.76 -3.89
C LEU A 84 -4.64 4.96 -4.88
N THR A 85 -4.92 3.93 -5.68
CA THR A 85 -5.98 3.93 -6.69
C THR A 85 -7.01 2.85 -6.38
N LEU A 86 -8.27 3.26 -6.31
CA LEU A 86 -9.42 2.39 -6.13
C LEU A 86 -10.26 2.38 -7.41
N THR A 87 -10.58 1.20 -7.92
CA THR A 87 -11.37 1.00 -9.14
C THR A 87 -12.65 0.26 -8.82
N ARG A 88 -13.78 0.96 -8.90
CA ARG A 88 -15.10 0.35 -8.78
C ARG A 88 -15.44 -0.39 -10.09
N PRO A 89 -15.81 -1.69 -10.03
CA PRO A 89 -16.20 -2.44 -11.21
C PRO A 89 -17.56 -1.97 -11.75
N GLN A 90 -17.85 -2.36 -12.99
CA GLN A 90 -19.19 -2.31 -13.55
C GLN A 90 -20.00 -3.49 -12.98
N TYR A 91 -20.84 -3.24 -11.97
CA TYR A 91 -21.67 -4.28 -11.36
C TYR A 91 -23.11 -3.80 -11.11
N GLY A 92 -24.09 -4.62 -11.47
CA GLY A 92 -25.51 -4.29 -11.30
C GLY A 92 -25.90 -3.01 -12.06
N ASP A 93 -26.46 -2.04 -11.36
CA ASP A 93 -26.88 -0.74 -11.92
C ASP A 93 -25.70 0.22 -12.15
N PHE A 94 -24.49 -0.09 -11.66
CA PHE A 94 -23.29 0.70 -11.94
C PHE A 94 -22.79 0.37 -13.33
N ALA A 95 -23.28 1.12 -14.32
CA ALA A 95 -23.01 0.86 -15.74
C ALA A 95 -21.61 1.28 -16.24
N ALA A 96 -20.79 1.91 -15.40
CA ALA A 96 -19.43 2.32 -15.76
C ALA A 96 -18.44 2.07 -14.63
N VAL A 97 -17.25 1.63 -15.02
CA VAL A 97 -16.06 1.58 -14.16
C VAL A 97 -15.71 3.00 -13.73
N GLU A 98 -15.46 3.19 -12.44
CA GLU A 98 -15.05 4.47 -11.88
C GLU A 98 -13.76 4.28 -11.10
N THR A 99 -12.76 5.12 -11.37
CA THR A 99 -11.48 5.09 -10.68
C THR A 99 -11.31 6.36 -9.85
N ARG A 100 -10.82 6.19 -8.63
CA ARG A 100 -10.42 7.30 -7.76
C ARG A 100 -9.00 7.09 -7.28
N SER A 101 -8.21 8.14 -7.35
CA SER A 101 -6.81 8.12 -6.90
C SER A 101 -6.63 9.13 -5.77
N ILE A 102 -5.90 8.72 -4.75
CA ILE A 102 -5.49 9.53 -3.61
C ILE A 102 -3.98 9.62 -3.70
N ALA A 103 -3.49 10.78 -4.13
CA ALA A 103 -2.06 11.07 -4.13
C ALA A 103 -1.66 11.58 -2.74
N TRP A 104 -0.57 11.03 -2.22
CA TRP A 104 0.14 11.66 -1.13
C TRP A 104 0.95 12.82 -1.71
N ALA A 105 0.80 14.00 -1.12
CA ALA A 105 1.61 15.16 -1.42
C ALA A 105 2.04 15.77 -0.08
N ASP A 106 3.28 16.22 0.00
CA ASP A 106 3.79 16.97 1.16
C ASP A 106 2.89 18.22 1.40
N VAL A 107 2.37 18.37 2.62
CA VAL A 107 1.43 19.45 3.04
C VAL A 107 2.13 20.52 3.87
#